data_AF-A0A962HIE3-F1
#
_entry.id   AF-A0A962HIE3-F1
#
_cell.length_a   1.000
_cell.length_b   1.000
_cell.length_c   1.000
_cell.angle_alpha   90.00
_cell.angle_beta   90.00
_cell.angle_gamma   90.00
#
_symmetry.space_group_name_H-M   'P 1'
#
loop_
_entity.id
_entity.type
_entity.pdbx_description
1 polymer ?
#
loop_
_entity_poly.entity_id
_entity_poly.type
_entity_poly.pdbx_seq_one_letter_code
_entity_poly.pdbx_strand_id
1 'polypeptide(L)' 'MAKKQRPSRTNPVARAPILRKGGVHEKSNSTKRQADKRQWCRLLDKAGAGFGPADLQASGTAGRF' A
#
# COMPACT_ATOMS: atom_id res chain seq x y z
N MET A 1 -8.79 -7.97 57.07
CA MET A 1 -7.42 -7.93 56.51
C MET A 1 -7.50 -7.58 55.03
N ALA A 2 -7.33 -6.31 54.66
CA ALA A 2 -7.38 -5.88 53.26
C ALA A 2 -6.12 -6.38 52.52
N LYS A 3 -6.31 -7.15 51.44
CA LYS A 3 -5.21 -7.68 50.64
C LYS A 3 -4.55 -6.52 49.87
N LYS A 4 -3.28 -6.24 50.19
CA LYS A 4 -2.48 -5.20 49.54
C LYS A 4 -2.28 -5.57 48.07
N GLN A 5 -2.81 -4.76 47.15
CA GLN A 5 -2.65 -5.01 45.72
C GLN A 5 -1.18 -4.79 45.31
N ARG A 6 -0.62 -5.78 44.62
CA ARG A 6 0.76 -5.73 44.12
C ARG A 6 0.83 -4.86 42.86
N PRO A 7 1.81 -3.95 42.75
CA PRO A 7 1.99 -3.18 41.53
C PRO A 7 2.33 -4.11 40.35
N SER A 8 1.60 -3.94 39.25
CA SER A 8 1.76 -4.70 38.01
C SER A 8 3.15 -4.46 37.42
N ARG A 9 3.89 -5.54 37.09
CA ARG A 9 5.20 -5.48 36.41
C ARG A 9 5.08 -5.18 34.91
N THR A 10 3.86 -5.10 34.39
CA THR A 10 3.59 -4.90 32.97
C THR A 10 3.51 -3.42 32.63
N ASN A 11 4.16 -3.01 31.54
CA ASN A 11 4.15 -1.64 31.06
C ASN A 11 2.71 -1.18 30.73
N PRO A 12 2.19 -0.13 31.39
CA PRO A 12 0.82 0.35 31.16
C PRO A 12 0.60 0.89 29.75
N VAL A 13 1.65 1.40 29.09
CA VAL A 13 1.61 1.89 27.70
C VAL A 13 1.31 0.73 26.75
N ALA A 14 1.95 -0.43 26.94
CA ALA A 14 1.69 -1.63 26.13
C ALA A 14 0.25 -2.18 26.32
N ARG A 15 -0.38 -1.88 27.46
CA ARG A 15 -1.80 -2.21 27.72
C ARG A 15 -2.78 -1.15 27.24
N ALA A 16 -2.31 0.02 26.80
CA ALA A 16 -3.17 1.07 26.30
C ALA A 16 -4.07 0.50 25.19
N PRO A 17 -5.40 0.74 25.21
CA PRO A 17 -6.34 0.15 24.25
C PRO A 17 -5.95 0.37 22.78
N ILE A 18 -5.30 1.50 22.50
CA ILE A 18 -4.78 1.90 21.19
C ILE A 18 -3.60 1.03 20.71
N LEU A 19 -2.75 0.55 21.62
CA LEU A 19 -1.56 -0.26 21.32
C LEU A 19 -1.87 -1.75 21.45
N ARG A 20 -2.75 -2.13 22.38
CA ARG A 20 -3.20 -3.51 22.61
C ARG A 20 -3.91 -4.12 21.39
N LYS A 21 -4.56 -3.31 20.56
CA LYS A 21 -5.22 -3.76 19.32
C LYS A 21 -4.30 -3.71 18.09
N GLY A 22 -3.06 -3.22 18.23
CA GLY A 22 -2.29 -2.72 17.10
C GLY A 22 -2.97 -1.47 16.52
N GLY A 23 -2.20 -0.48 16.07
CA GLY A 23 -2.78 0.63 15.31
C GLY A 23 -3.66 0.11 14.16
N VAL A 24 -4.60 0.93 13.68
CA VAL A 24 -5.45 0.58 12.53
C VAL A 24 -4.54 0.05 11.42
N HIS A 25 -4.63 -1.26 11.15
CA HIS A 25 -3.92 -1.85 10.03
C HIS A 25 -4.61 -1.38 8.77
N GLU A 26 -4.26 -0.18 8.31
CA GLU A 26 -4.54 0.25 6.97
C GLU A 26 -3.82 -0.70 6.04
N LYS A 27 -4.57 -1.65 5.46
CA LYS A 27 -4.04 -2.54 4.43
C LYS A 27 -3.40 -1.66 3.36
N SER A 28 -2.12 -1.90 3.09
CA SER A 28 -1.30 -1.09 2.20
C SER A 28 -2.07 -0.72 0.93
N ASN A 29 -2.09 0.58 0.58
CA ASN A 29 -2.72 1.11 -0.64
C ASN A 29 -2.17 0.48 -1.94
N SER A 30 -1.16 -0.38 -1.86
CA SER A 30 -0.63 -1.20 -2.96
C SER A 30 -1.71 -1.97 -3.71
N THR A 31 -2.65 -2.62 -3.00
CA THR A 31 -3.73 -3.36 -3.65
C THR A 31 -4.65 -2.44 -4.47
N LYS A 32 -4.96 -1.25 -3.94
CA LYS A 32 -5.72 -0.21 -4.67
C LYS A 32 -4.97 0.26 -5.90
N ARG A 33 -3.68 0.61 -5.76
CA ARG A 33 -2.81 1.02 -6.88
C ARG A 33 -2.75 -0.02 -8.00
N GLN A 34 -2.68 -1.31 -7.66
CA GLN A 34 -2.69 -2.39 -8.65
C GLN A 34 -4.04 -2.53 -9.36
N ALA A 35 -5.15 -2.38 -8.63
CA ALA A 35 -6.48 -2.38 -9.22
C ALA A 35 -6.66 -1.20 -10.18
N ASP A 36 -6.25 0.00 -9.77
CA ASP A 36 -6.32 1.22 -10.56
C ASP A 36 -5.50 1.09 -11.86
N LYS A 37 -4.27 0.54 -11.78
CA LYS A 37 -3.44 0.27 -12.97
C LYS A 37 -4.13 -0.67 -13.94
N ARG A 38 -4.74 -1.75 -13.45
CA ARG A 38 -5.47 -2.72 -14.30
C ARG A 38 -6.68 -2.08 -14.97
N GLN A 39 -7.42 -1.24 -14.25
CA GLN A 39 -8.54 -0.50 -14.80
C GLN A 39 -8.09 0.48 -15.89
N TRP A 40 -7.01 1.21 -15.65
CA TRP A 40 -6.43 2.13 -16.61
C TRP A 40 -5.97 1.43 -17.90
N CYS A 41 -5.27 0.29 -17.80
CA CYS A 41 -4.90 -0.51 -18.97
C CYS A 41 -6.13 -0.95 -19.78
N ARG A 42 -7.18 -1.46 -19.13
CA ARG A 42 -8.42 -1.86 -19.82
C ARG A 42 -9.10 -0.69 -20.53
N LEU A 43 -9.04 0.51 -19.96
CA LEU A 43 -9.61 1.72 -20.59
C LEU A 43 -8.80 2.12 -21.83
N LEU A 44 -7.47 2.05 -21.78
CA LEU A 44 -6.62 2.29 -22.95
C LEU A 44 -6.88 1.28 -24.06
N ASP A 45 -6.98 -0.01 -23.72
CA ASP A 45 -7.27 -1.07 -24.68
C ASP A 45 -8.63 -0.82 -25.34
N LYS A 46 -9.65 -0.43 -24.57
CA LYS A 46 -10.99 -0.09 -25.08
C LYS A 46 -11.00 1.17 -25.94
N ALA A 47 -10.17 2.15 -25.62
CA ALA A 47 -10.05 3.39 -26.38
C ALA A 47 -9.24 3.23 -27.68
N GLY A 48 -8.66 2.05 -27.95
CA GLY A 48 -7.76 1.84 -29.07
C GLY A 48 -6.45 2.64 -28.97
N ALA A 49 -6.17 3.19 -27.79
CA ALA A 49 -4.98 4.01 -27.48
C ALA A 49 -3.87 3.17 -26.83
N GLY A 50 -3.92 1.84 -26.99
CA GLY A 50 -2.87 0.94 -26.56
C GLY A 50 -1.61 1.21 -27.38
N PHE A 51 -0.52 1.58 -26.71
CA PHE A 51 0.79 1.70 -27.36
C PHE A 51 1.21 0.32 -27.87
N GLY A 52 1.46 0.23 -29.18
CA GLY A 52 1.96 -0.97 -29.83
C GLY A 52 3.49 -1.05 -29.76
N PRO A 53 4.09 -2.20 -30.14
CA PRO A 53 5.54 -2.34 -30.23
C PRO A 53 6.18 -1.35 -31.21
N ALA A 54 5.40 -0.72 -32.10
CA ALA A 54 5.85 0.35 -32.99
C ALA A 54 6.17 1.65 -32.24
N ASP A 55 5.45 1.96 -31.15
CA ASP A 55 5.64 3.20 -30.39
C ASP A 55 6.90 3.18 -29.52
N LEU A 56 7.35 1.98 -29.15
CA LEU A 56 8.61 1.74 -28.43
C LEU A 56 9.86 1.92 -29.31
N GLN A 57 9.75 1.78 -30.64
CA GLN A 57 10.89 2.04 -31.54
C GLN A 57 11.13 3.53 -31.76
N ALA A 58 10.09 4.37 -31.65
CA ALA A 58 10.20 5.81 -31.87
C ALA A 58 11.03 6.55 -30.80
N SER A 59 11.21 5.96 -29.61
CA SER A 59 12.03 6.54 -28.53
C SER A 59 13.48 6.03 -28.49
N GLY A 60 13.85 5.06 -29.35
CA GLY A 60 15.17 4.41 -29.34
C GLY A 60 16.23 5.05 -30.24
N THR A 61 15.86 6.05 -31.05
CA THR A 61 16.78 6.69 -32.02
C THR A 61 17.30 8.06 -31.58
N ALA A 62 16.93 8.54 -30.38
CA ALA A 62 17.45 9.78 -29.82
C ALA A 62 18.50 9.48 -28.73
N GLY A 63 19.77 9.44 -29.12
CA GLY A 63 20.88 9.49 -28.17
C GLY A 63 21.89 8.34 -28.30
N ARG A 64 22.63 8.32 -29.41
CA ARG A 64 23.97 7.74 -29.46
C ARG A 64 24.95 8.90 -29.71
N PHE A 65 25.44 9.49 -28.62
CA PHE A 65 26.66 10.29 -28.58
C PHE A 65 27.65 9.53 -27.70
#